data_AF-A0A7X7WHM7-F1
#
_entry.id   AF-A0A7X7WHM7-F1
#
_cell.length_a   1.000
_cell.length_b   1.000
_cell.length_c   1.000
_cell.angle_alpha   90.00
_cell.angle_beta   90.00
_cell.angle_gamma   90.00
#
_symmetry.space_group_name_H-M   'P 1'
#
loop_
_entity.id
_entity.type
_entity.pdbx_description
1 polymer ?
#
loop_
_entity_poly.entity_id
_entity_poly.type
_entity_poly.pdbx_seq_one_letter_code
_entity_poly.pdbx_strand_id
1 'polypeptide(L)'
;MNRLIYLILSVILILANPLFSETINGTITGKITSAATGEPLPGASIMVDGTPRGTSSNIDGTYKITNVPVGIHIIKVQLLGYLPATRTDVVVNSIHPTEINISLYESPIQTQGLIVIPDYFDRTTDSKISTQVQSNEEIRRLPGAFEDVVRAISILPGVAQALPGRNDLIVRGGAPSENLYLVDNIVLANFNHFGTQGASGGPLSFVNLDYVDATSFSTGGFGARYGNRIS
;
A
#
# COMPACT_ATOMS: atom_id res chain seq x y z
N MET A 1 -42.30 31.49 -59.03
CA MET A 1 -41.92 32.09 -57.73
C MET A 1 -40.99 31.17 -56.93
N ASN A 2 -41.30 29.88 -56.78
CA ASN A 2 -40.55 28.95 -55.92
C ASN A 2 -39.08 28.73 -56.33
N ARG A 3 -38.76 28.71 -57.63
CA ARG A 3 -37.37 28.56 -58.12
C ARG A 3 -36.45 29.71 -57.70
N LEU A 4 -36.99 30.94 -57.59
CA LEU A 4 -36.23 32.11 -57.18
C LEU A 4 -35.91 32.04 -55.67
N ILE A 5 -36.84 31.52 -54.87
CA ILE A 5 -36.67 31.33 -53.42
C ILE A 5 -35.57 30.29 -53.14
N TYR A 6 -35.55 29.16 -53.86
CA TYR A 6 -34.49 28.17 -53.72
C TYR A 6 -33.12 28.69 -54.12
N LEU A 7 -33.05 29.58 -55.11
CA LEU A 7 -31.80 30.20 -55.55
C LEU A 7 -31.27 31.24 -54.55
N ILE A 8 -32.17 31.98 -53.89
CA ILE A 8 -31.79 32.91 -52.81
C ILE A 8 -31.32 32.13 -51.57
N LEU A 9 -31.99 31.03 -51.24
CA LEU A 9 -31.64 30.19 -50.09
C LEU A 9 -30.28 29.51 -50.26
N SER A 10 -29.94 29.04 -51.48
CA SER A 10 -28.63 28.44 -51.75
C SER A 10 -27.49 29.46 -51.68
N VAL A 11 -27.71 30.70 -52.13
CA VAL A 11 -26.74 31.78 -52.02
C VAL A 11 -26.48 32.18 -50.55
N ILE A 12 -27.54 32.25 -49.73
CA ILE A 12 -27.41 32.52 -48.28
C ILE A 12 -26.63 31.40 -47.57
N LEU A 13 -26.83 30.14 -47.96
CA LEU A 13 -26.12 29.00 -47.35
C LEU A 13 -24.61 28.99 -47.69
N ILE A 14 -24.24 29.48 -48.88
CA ILE A 14 -22.82 29.62 -49.29
C ILE A 14 -22.15 30.82 -48.58
N LEU A 15 -22.91 31.86 -48.26
CA LEU A 15 -22.42 33.01 -47.50
C LEU A 15 -22.33 32.76 -45.99
N ALA A 16 -22.96 31.68 -45.49
CA ALA A 16 -22.95 31.28 -44.08
C ALA A 16 -21.75 30.38 -43.71
N ASN A 17 -20.64 30.43 -44.45
CA ASN A 17 -19.41 29.79 -43.99
C ASN A 17 -18.98 30.47 -42.69
N PRO A 18 -18.84 29.74 -41.56
CA PRO A 18 -18.30 30.34 -40.35
C PRO A 18 -16.90 30.86 -40.69
N LEU A 19 -16.69 32.16 -40.51
CA LEU A 19 -15.36 32.75 -40.42
C LEU A 19 -14.65 32.01 -39.30
N PHE A 20 -13.84 31.01 -39.64
CA PHE A 20 -12.91 30.40 -38.70
C PHE A 20 -12.04 31.54 -38.21
N SER A 21 -12.21 31.92 -36.95
CA SER A 21 -11.32 32.88 -36.30
C SER A 21 -9.92 32.32 -36.42
N GLU A 22 -9.09 32.93 -37.27
CA GLU A 22 -7.67 32.61 -37.35
C GLU A 22 -7.08 32.96 -35.99
N THR A 23 -6.95 31.95 -35.14
CA THR A 23 -6.26 32.11 -33.86
C THR A 23 -4.83 32.44 -34.21
N ILE A 24 -4.41 33.67 -33.94
CA ILE A 24 -3.04 34.09 -34.16
C ILE A 24 -2.17 33.25 -33.23
N ASN A 25 -1.23 32.51 -33.80
CA ASN A 25 -0.36 31.62 -33.06
C ASN A 25 1.09 32.11 -33.09
N GLY A 26 1.84 31.82 -32.03
CA GLY A 26 3.26 32.04 -31.89
C GLY A 26 4.03 30.74 -31.73
N THR A 27 5.33 30.89 -31.46
CA THR A 27 6.26 29.79 -31.20
C THR A 27 6.99 30.05 -29.89
N ILE A 28 7.20 29.00 -29.10
CA ILE A 28 8.04 29.04 -27.90
C ILE A 28 9.25 28.16 -28.16
N THR A 29 10.44 28.69 -27.88
CA THR A 29 11.72 27.97 -27.97
C THR A 29 12.46 28.06 -26.66
N GLY A 30 13.44 27.18 -26.44
CA GLY A 30 14.29 27.28 -25.27
C GLY A 30 15.10 26.03 -25.02
N LYS A 31 15.74 25.99 -23.87
CA LYS A 31 16.59 24.90 -23.42
C LYS A 31 16.22 24.46 -22.00
N ILE A 32 16.14 23.14 -21.79
CA ILE A 32 15.98 22.51 -20.49
C ILE A 32 17.34 22.03 -20.00
N THR A 33 17.69 22.41 -18.77
CA THR A 33 19.00 22.09 -18.15
C THR A 33 18.84 21.61 -16.72
N SER A 34 19.82 20.85 -16.21
CA SER A 34 19.92 20.56 -14.78
C SER A 34 20.36 21.83 -14.04
N ALA A 35 19.66 22.19 -12.97
CA ALA A 35 20.04 23.30 -12.11
C ALA A 35 21.33 23.02 -11.32
N ALA A 36 21.68 21.74 -11.12
CA ALA A 36 22.87 21.33 -10.39
C ALA A 36 24.13 21.32 -11.26
N THR A 37 24.05 20.76 -12.47
CA THR A 37 25.21 20.54 -13.35
C THR A 37 25.27 21.49 -14.55
N GLY A 38 24.16 22.15 -14.90
CA GLY A 38 24.03 22.93 -16.14
C GLY A 38 23.93 22.08 -17.41
N GLU A 39 23.94 20.76 -17.29
CA GLU A 39 23.88 19.85 -18.43
C GLU A 39 22.50 19.87 -19.10
N PRO A 40 22.44 19.67 -20.43
CA PRO A 40 21.17 19.57 -21.14
C PRO A 40 20.37 18.34 -20.69
N LEU A 41 19.06 18.52 -20.51
CA LEU A 41 18.17 17.43 -20.10
C LEU A 41 17.31 16.97 -21.29
N PRO A 42 17.61 15.81 -21.89
CA PRO A 42 16.81 15.24 -22.96
C PRO A 42 15.54 14.56 -22.46
N GLY A 43 14.48 14.57 -23.26
CA GLY A 43 13.23 13.88 -22.97
C GLY A 43 12.36 14.53 -21.88
N ALA A 44 12.67 15.75 -21.45
CA ALA A 44 11.79 16.52 -20.55
C ALA A 44 10.51 16.88 -21.29
N SER A 45 9.35 16.64 -20.69
CA SER A 45 8.04 16.99 -21.24
C SER A 45 7.73 18.45 -20.93
N ILE A 46 7.42 19.25 -21.95
CA ILE A 46 7.06 20.66 -21.85
C ILE A 46 5.63 20.83 -22.36
N MET A 47 4.74 21.37 -21.53
CA MET A 47 3.33 21.58 -21.87
C MET A 47 2.90 23.02 -21.60
N VAL A 48 2.10 23.59 -22.49
CA VAL A 48 1.44 24.88 -22.31
C VAL A 48 0.09 24.65 -21.64
N ASP A 49 -0.05 25.12 -20.40
CA ASP A 49 -1.22 24.86 -19.55
C ASP A 49 -2.51 25.39 -20.19
N GLY A 50 -3.60 24.62 -20.06
CA GLY A 50 -4.88 24.96 -20.69
C GLY A 50 -4.95 24.75 -22.19
N THR A 51 -3.89 24.22 -22.84
CA THR A 51 -3.90 23.88 -24.27
C THR A 51 -3.39 22.45 -24.49
N PRO A 52 -3.74 21.80 -25.62
CA PRO A 52 -3.15 20.52 -26.00
C PRO A 52 -1.74 20.67 -26.61
N ARG A 53 -1.09 21.83 -26.48
CA ARG A 53 0.22 22.11 -27.08
C ARG A 53 1.33 21.76 -26.11
N GLY A 54 2.25 20.92 -26.57
CA GLY A 54 3.42 20.51 -25.82
C GLY A 54 4.46 19.86 -26.74
N THR A 55 5.64 19.60 -26.19
CA THR A 55 6.74 18.93 -26.88
C THR A 55 7.65 18.26 -25.85
N SER A 56 8.65 17.50 -26.31
CA SER A 56 9.75 17.03 -25.46
C SER A 56 11.06 17.71 -25.85
N SER A 57 11.99 17.83 -24.90
CA SER A 57 13.34 18.31 -25.19
C SER A 57 14.16 17.29 -25.98
N ASN A 58 15.00 17.79 -26.89
CA ASN A 58 15.93 17.02 -27.70
C ASN A 58 17.18 16.59 -26.91
N ILE A 59 18.09 15.86 -27.57
CA ILE A 59 19.37 15.37 -27.00
C ILE A 59 20.23 16.51 -26.43
N ASP A 60 20.21 17.68 -27.07
CA ASP A 60 20.92 18.89 -26.64
C ASP A 60 20.12 19.74 -25.63
N GLY A 61 18.99 19.23 -25.14
CA GLY A 61 18.10 19.90 -24.20
C GLY A 61 17.22 20.99 -24.84
N THR A 62 17.33 21.23 -26.15
CA THR A 62 16.52 22.25 -26.83
C THR A 62 15.08 21.78 -27.05
N TYR A 63 14.15 22.72 -27.08
CA TYR A 63 12.75 22.42 -27.41
C TYR A 63 12.12 23.53 -28.25
N LYS A 64 11.08 23.16 -29.00
CA LYS A 64 10.28 24.08 -29.82
C LYS A 64 8.82 23.66 -29.80
N ILE A 65 7.94 24.57 -29.36
CA ILE A 65 6.49 24.41 -29.39
C ILE A 65 5.93 25.40 -30.40
N THR A 66 5.37 24.90 -31.48
CA THR A 66 4.71 25.71 -32.51
C THR A 66 3.21 25.75 -32.29
N ASN A 67 2.53 26.72 -32.91
CA ASN A 67 1.08 26.80 -32.94
C ASN A 67 0.46 27.03 -31.54
N VAL A 68 1.14 27.85 -30.72
CA VAL A 68 0.66 28.27 -29.39
C VAL A 68 -0.15 29.56 -29.55
N PRO A 69 -1.39 29.66 -29.06
CA PRO A 69 -2.17 30.89 -29.15
C PRO A 69 -1.42 32.09 -28.58
N VAL A 70 -1.48 33.25 -29.22
CA VAL A 70 -0.89 34.49 -28.68
C VAL A 70 -1.57 34.87 -27.37
N GLY A 71 -0.80 35.28 -26.38
CA GLY A 71 -1.30 35.62 -25.04
C GLY A 71 -0.32 35.27 -23.93
N ILE A 72 -0.81 35.35 -22.69
CA ILE A 72 -0.05 34.99 -21.49
C ILE A 72 -0.37 33.53 -21.14
N HIS A 73 0.67 32.72 -21.02
CA HIS A 73 0.56 31.30 -20.73
C HIS A 73 1.39 30.86 -19.54
N ILE A 74 1.02 29.71 -18.99
CA ILE A 74 1.80 28.99 -18.00
C ILE A 74 2.45 27.79 -18.70
N ILE A 75 3.76 27.62 -18.54
CA ILE A 75 4.49 26.47 -19.05
C ILE A 75 4.81 25.53 -17.89
N LYS A 76 4.47 24.25 -18.04
CA LYS A 76 4.81 23.18 -17.10
C LYS A 76 5.85 22.28 -17.74
N VAL A 77 6.93 22.02 -17.02
CA VAL A 77 8.00 21.10 -17.43
C VAL A 77 8.11 19.97 -16.43
N GLN A 78 8.17 18.74 -16.93
CA GLN A 78 8.28 17.53 -16.11
C GLN A 78 9.31 16.57 -16.70
N LEU A 79 10.13 15.99 -15.85
CA LEU A 79 11.08 14.93 -16.21
C LEU A 79 11.18 13.97 -15.02
N LEU A 80 11.22 12.66 -15.30
CA LEU A 80 11.40 11.66 -14.26
C LEU A 80 12.74 11.86 -13.54
N GLY A 81 12.72 11.81 -12.20
CA GLY A 81 13.88 12.10 -11.37
C GLY A 81 14.12 13.59 -11.10
N TYR A 82 13.27 14.49 -11.61
CA TYR A 82 13.34 15.93 -11.39
C TYR A 82 12.05 16.48 -10.80
N LEU A 83 12.15 17.58 -10.04
CA LEU A 83 11.00 18.32 -9.56
C LEU A 83 10.29 19.02 -10.74
N PRO A 84 8.95 18.98 -10.81
CA PRO A 84 8.22 19.68 -11.85
C PRO A 84 8.43 21.20 -11.74
N ALA A 85 8.74 21.85 -12.84
CA ALA A 85 8.91 23.30 -12.89
C ALA A 85 7.72 23.96 -13.59
N THR A 86 7.25 25.06 -13.01
CA THR A 86 6.18 25.88 -13.60
C THR A 86 6.71 27.28 -13.85
N ARG A 87 6.56 27.78 -15.08
CA ARG A 87 6.85 29.16 -15.45
C ARG A 87 5.54 29.87 -15.77
N THR A 88 5.20 30.89 -14.99
CA THR A 88 4.05 31.75 -15.21
C THR A 88 4.42 32.93 -16.09
N ASP A 89 3.42 33.68 -16.54
CA ASP A 89 3.58 34.96 -17.21
C ASP A 89 4.40 34.90 -18.52
N VAL A 90 4.34 33.78 -19.24
CA VAL A 90 5.02 33.63 -20.52
C VAL A 90 4.20 34.31 -21.61
N VAL A 91 4.71 35.45 -22.09
CA VAL A 91 4.08 36.22 -23.17
C VAL A 91 4.47 35.63 -24.53
N VAL A 92 3.51 35.03 -25.21
CA VAL A 92 3.68 34.47 -26.55
C VAL A 92 3.23 35.49 -27.58
N ASN A 93 4.14 35.86 -28.49
CA ASN A 93 3.88 36.80 -29.58
C ASN A 93 3.82 36.06 -30.93
N SER A 94 3.20 36.68 -31.94
CA SER A 94 3.10 36.12 -33.30
C SER A 94 4.32 36.41 -34.18
N ILE A 95 5.09 37.45 -33.83
CA ILE A 95 6.15 37.99 -34.71
C ILE A 95 7.47 37.24 -34.52
N HIS A 96 7.85 36.99 -33.27
CA HIS A 96 9.12 36.36 -32.92
C HIS A 96 8.90 35.20 -31.95
N PRO A 97 9.69 34.11 -32.05
CA PRO A 97 9.66 33.05 -31.06
C PRO A 97 10.00 33.59 -29.67
N THR A 98 9.18 33.25 -28.67
CA THR A 98 9.47 33.57 -27.26
C THR A 98 10.48 32.55 -26.74
N GLU A 99 11.67 33.00 -26.36
CA GLU A 99 12.72 32.14 -25.82
C GLU A 99 12.64 32.06 -24.29
N ILE A 100 12.50 30.85 -23.75
CA ILE A 100 12.42 30.59 -22.30
C ILE A 100 13.32 29.42 -21.93
N ASN A 101 14.35 29.67 -21.13
CA ASN A 101 15.23 28.63 -20.61
C ASN A 101 14.75 28.21 -19.21
N ILE A 102 14.68 26.90 -18.97
CA ILE A 102 14.14 26.34 -17.71
C ILE A 102 15.15 25.36 -17.16
N SER A 103 15.57 25.59 -15.91
CA SER A 103 16.42 24.66 -15.19
C SER A 103 15.57 23.84 -14.21
N LEU A 104 15.77 22.52 -14.20
CA LEU A 104 15.08 21.59 -13.30
C LEU A 104 15.99 21.21 -12.13
N TYR A 105 15.41 21.11 -10.94
CA TYR A 105 16.09 20.58 -9.76
C TYR A 105 15.86 19.06 -9.70
N GLU A 106 16.90 18.31 -9.36
CA GLU A 106 16.76 16.88 -9.12
C GLU A 106 15.79 16.65 -7.97
N SER A 107 14.87 15.71 -8.16
CA SER A 107 13.97 15.27 -7.11
C SER A 107 14.73 14.24 -6.28
N PRO A 108 15.04 14.51 -5.00
CA PRO A 108 15.55 13.46 -4.14
C PRO A 108 14.47 12.38 -4.08
N ILE A 109 14.77 11.20 -4.60
CA ILE A 109 13.90 10.04 -4.45
C ILE A 109 13.87 9.73 -2.95
N GLN A 110 12.90 10.32 -2.23
CA GLN A 110 12.53 9.85 -0.91
C GLN A 110 11.76 8.56 -1.13
N THR A 111 12.49 7.46 -1.24
CA THR A 111 11.88 6.14 -1.06
C THR A 111 11.31 6.14 0.35
N GLN A 112 10.00 5.91 0.50
CA GLN A 112 9.49 5.38 1.77
C GLN A 112 10.30 4.12 2.05
N GLY A 113 11.06 4.12 3.15
CA GLY A 113 11.89 2.99 3.52
C GLY A 113 11.02 1.74 3.51
N LEU A 114 11.27 0.86 2.55
CA LEU A 114 10.65 -0.45 2.55
C LEU A 114 11.37 -1.23 3.64
N ILE A 115 10.71 -1.40 4.79
CA ILE A 115 11.18 -2.35 5.79
C ILE A 115 10.94 -3.72 5.17
N VAL A 116 12.00 -4.32 4.63
CA VAL A 116 12.02 -5.74 4.30
C VAL A 116 12.01 -6.47 5.65
N ILE A 117 10.81 -6.76 6.15
CA ILE A 117 10.65 -7.80 7.17
C ILE A 117 10.96 -9.09 6.42
N PRO A 118 12.03 -9.83 6.76
CA PRO A 118 12.19 -11.17 6.22
C PRO A 118 10.95 -11.94 6.66
N ASP A 119 10.09 -12.29 5.70
CA ASP A 119 9.05 -13.28 5.93
C ASP A 119 9.80 -14.58 6.17
N TYR A 120 9.97 -14.94 7.44
CA TYR A 120 10.37 -16.27 7.79
C TYR A 120 9.16 -17.13 7.44
N PHE A 121 9.13 -17.62 6.20
CA PHE A 121 8.37 -18.81 5.88
C PHE A 121 8.88 -19.89 6.82
N ASP A 122 8.22 -20.03 7.96
CA ASP A 122 8.28 -21.24 8.73
C ASP A 122 7.74 -22.29 7.77
N ARG A 123 8.65 -23.09 7.18
CA ARG A 123 8.24 -24.29 6.47
C ARG A 123 7.52 -25.12 7.51
N THR A 124 6.20 -25.00 7.53
CA THR A 124 5.32 -25.91 8.25
C THR A 124 5.46 -27.26 7.55
N THR A 125 6.54 -27.98 7.88
CA THR A 125 6.76 -29.35 7.43
C THR A 125 5.72 -30.31 7.99
N ASP A 126 4.85 -29.84 8.88
CA ASP A 126 3.58 -30.45 9.20
C ASP A 126 2.52 -29.35 9.04
N SER A 127 1.63 -29.44 8.05
CA SER A 127 0.37 -28.69 8.14
C SER A 127 -0.36 -29.27 9.33
N LYS A 128 -0.25 -28.62 10.49
CA LYS A 128 -0.90 -29.09 11.71
C LYS A 128 -2.39 -28.78 11.60
N ILE A 129 -3.13 -29.61 10.85
CA ILE A 129 -4.57 -29.46 10.59
C ILE A 129 -5.39 -29.31 11.89
N SER A 130 -4.88 -29.88 12.99
CA SER A 130 -5.48 -29.83 14.33
C SER A 130 -4.81 -28.86 15.29
N THR A 131 -3.99 -27.91 14.81
CA THR A 131 -3.38 -26.86 15.65
C THR A 131 -3.99 -25.50 15.35
N GLN A 132 -4.41 -24.82 16.41
CA GLN A 132 -4.86 -23.43 16.38
C GLN A 132 -3.78 -22.56 17.01
N VAL A 133 -3.53 -21.39 16.44
CA VAL A 133 -2.56 -20.42 16.96
C VAL A 133 -3.32 -19.14 17.27
N GLN A 134 -3.16 -18.64 18.50
CA GLN A 134 -3.75 -17.38 18.95
C GLN A 134 -2.65 -16.44 19.39
N SER A 135 -2.68 -15.20 18.92
CA SER A 135 -1.75 -14.17 19.38
C SER A 135 -2.13 -13.65 20.77
N ASN A 136 -1.20 -12.99 21.45
CA ASN A 136 -1.49 -12.34 22.72
C ASN A 136 -2.64 -11.31 22.64
N GLU A 137 -2.70 -10.53 21.56
CA GLU A 137 -3.76 -9.56 21.29
C GLU A 137 -5.12 -10.23 21.07
N GLU A 138 -5.14 -11.39 20.41
CA GLU A 138 -6.37 -12.17 20.24
C GLU A 138 -6.91 -12.66 21.59
N ILE A 139 -6.02 -13.22 22.42
CA ILE A 139 -6.35 -13.68 23.78
C ILE A 139 -6.82 -12.52 24.65
N ARG A 140 -6.18 -11.35 24.57
CA ARG A 140 -6.55 -10.14 25.33
C ARG A 140 -7.95 -9.66 25.00
N ARG A 141 -8.33 -9.71 23.73
CA ARG A 141 -9.64 -9.28 23.24
C ARG A 141 -10.74 -10.31 23.46
N LEU A 142 -10.38 -11.52 23.87
CA LEU A 142 -11.30 -12.62 24.00
C LEU A 142 -12.21 -12.47 25.24
N PRO A 143 -13.54 -12.34 25.06
CA PRO A 143 -14.44 -12.18 26.19
C PRO A 143 -14.39 -13.40 27.11
N GLY A 144 -14.24 -13.16 28.42
CA GLY A 144 -14.22 -14.23 29.43
C GLY A 144 -12.90 -14.99 29.52
N ALA A 145 -11.87 -14.65 28.73
CA ALA A 145 -10.53 -15.23 28.88
C ALA A 145 -9.75 -14.64 30.06
N PHE A 146 -10.06 -13.40 30.48
CA PHE A 146 -9.36 -12.69 31.57
C PHE A 146 -7.84 -12.63 31.36
N GLU A 147 -7.39 -12.42 30.12
CA GLU A 147 -5.97 -12.40 29.75
C GLU A 147 -5.21 -13.69 30.11
N ASP A 148 -5.93 -14.81 30.26
CA ASP A 148 -5.37 -16.12 30.61
C ASP A 148 -5.31 -17.03 29.38
N VAL A 149 -4.11 -17.53 29.09
CA VAL A 149 -3.83 -18.36 27.92
C VAL A 149 -4.63 -19.66 27.94
N VAL A 150 -4.71 -20.34 29.09
CA VAL A 150 -5.40 -21.64 29.19
C VAL A 150 -6.92 -21.47 29.12
N ARG A 151 -7.44 -20.37 29.68
CA ARG A 151 -8.86 -20.03 29.55
C ARG A 151 -9.23 -19.64 28.13
N ALA A 152 -8.34 -18.98 27.39
CA ALA A 152 -8.57 -18.71 25.97
C ALA A 152 -8.68 -20.00 25.15
N ILE A 153 -7.89 -21.03 25.49
CA ILE A 153 -8.01 -22.36 24.86
C ILE A 153 -9.34 -23.04 25.21
N SER A 154 -9.92 -22.77 26.38
CA SER A 154 -11.14 -23.45 26.86
C SER A 154 -12.39 -23.24 26.00
N ILE A 155 -12.41 -22.19 25.17
CA ILE A 155 -13.51 -21.91 24.26
C ILE A 155 -13.36 -22.61 22.89
N LEU A 156 -12.20 -23.24 22.64
CA LEU A 156 -11.94 -23.88 21.37
C LEU A 156 -12.74 -25.19 21.24
N PRO A 157 -13.15 -25.57 20.01
CA PRO A 157 -13.88 -26.81 19.78
C PRO A 157 -13.11 -28.04 20.26
N GLY A 158 -13.81 -28.93 20.99
CA GLY A 158 -13.22 -30.15 21.52
C GLY A 158 -12.43 -29.97 22.83
N VAL A 159 -12.50 -28.78 23.42
CA VAL A 159 -11.98 -28.49 24.77
C VAL A 159 -13.15 -28.30 25.72
N ALA A 160 -13.07 -28.93 26.89
CA ALA A 160 -14.00 -28.75 27.99
C ALA A 160 -13.23 -28.47 29.28
N GLN A 161 -13.84 -27.85 30.27
CA GLN A 161 -13.26 -27.71 31.60
C GLN A 161 -13.79 -28.83 32.50
N ALA A 162 -12.90 -29.48 33.26
CA ALA A 162 -13.30 -30.52 34.22
C ALA A 162 -14.16 -29.94 35.36
N LEU A 163 -13.85 -28.70 35.78
CA LEU A 163 -14.59 -27.96 36.79
C LEU A 163 -14.70 -26.47 36.38
N PRO A 164 -15.85 -25.82 36.58
CA PRO A 164 -16.01 -24.40 36.29
C PRO A 164 -15.00 -23.54 37.05
N GLY A 165 -14.43 -22.54 36.37
CA GLY A 165 -13.47 -21.60 36.96
C GLY A 165 -12.08 -22.17 37.18
N ARG A 166 -11.80 -23.40 36.71
CA ARG A 166 -10.47 -24.00 36.73
C ARG A 166 -9.96 -24.27 35.32
N ASN A 167 -8.65 -24.17 35.16
CA ASN A 167 -7.92 -24.43 33.93
C ASN A 167 -7.59 -25.94 33.75
N ASP A 168 -8.39 -26.83 34.35
CA ASP A 168 -8.32 -28.27 34.13
C ASP A 168 -9.00 -28.59 32.79
N LEU A 169 -8.23 -28.62 31.70
CA LEU A 169 -8.77 -28.84 30.36
C LEU A 169 -8.92 -30.33 30.04
N ILE A 170 -10.10 -30.74 29.60
CA ILE A 170 -10.38 -32.03 28.98
C ILE A 170 -10.38 -31.81 27.48
N VAL A 171 -9.43 -32.41 26.77
CA VAL A 171 -9.30 -32.26 25.31
C VAL A 171 -9.66 -33.57 24.64
N ARG A 172 -10.66 -33.52 23.74
CA ARG A 172 -11.18 -34.69 23.01
C ARG A 172 -11.47 -35.91 23.91
N GLY A 173 -11.91 -35.65 25.14
CA GLY A 173 -12.31 -36.68 26.12
C GLY A 173 -11.19 -37.24 26.99
N GLY A 174 -9.93 -36.84 26.80
CA GLY A 174 -8.85 -37.28 27.67
C GLY A 174 -8.67 -36.39 28.90
N ALA A 175 -8.02 -36.96 29.91
CA ALA A 175 -7.93 -36.38 31.23
C ALA A 175 -7.00 -35.15 31.23
N PRO A 176 -7.22 -34.17 32.14
CA PRO A 176 -6.38 -32.98 32.23
C PRO A 176 -4.89 -33.25 32.43
N SER A 177 -4.52 -34.42 32.97
CA SER A 177 -3.12 -34.85 33.16
C SER A 177 -2.45 -35.36 31.87
N GLU A 178 -3.21 -35.61 30.82
CA GLU A 178 -2.72 -36.15 29.54
C GLU A 178 -2.34 -35.04 28.55
N ASN A 179 -2.68 -33.79 28.86
CA ASN A 179 -2.26 -32.62 28.12
C ASN A 179 -0.78 -32.30 28.39
N LEU A 180 -0.09 -31.81 27.37
CA LEU A 180 1.27 -31.32 27.49
C LEU A 180 1.32 -29.78 27.45
N TYR A 181 1.95 -29.18 28.46
CA TYR A 181 2.20 -27.75 28.48
C TYR A 181 3.67 -27.47 28.18
N LEU A 182 3.93 -26.57 27.24
CA LEU A 182 5.26 -26.16 26.78
C LEU A 182 5.37 -24.64 26.83
N VAL A 183 6.50 -24.13 27.32
CA VAL A 183 6.92 -22.73 27.15
C VAL A 183 8.33 -22.76 26.57
N ASP A 184 8.52 -22.10 25.42
CA ASP A 184 9.81 -22.08 24.72
C ASP A 184 10.42 -23.49 24.55
N ASN A 185 9.56 -24.46 24.21
CA ASN A 185 9.87 -25.89 24.06
C ASN A 185 10.30 -26.63 25.35
N ILE A 186 10.16 -26.00 26.51
CA ILE A 186 10.42 -26.61 27.82
C ILE A 186 9.12 -27.18 28.38
N VAL A 187 9.16 -28.45 28.78
CA VAL A 187 8.02 -29.13 29.40
C VAL A 187 7.79 -28.61 30.81
N LEU A 188 6.55 -28.20 31.07
CA LEU A 188 6.12 -27.77 32.40
C LEU A 188 5.20 -28.82 33.01
N ALA A 189 5.55 -29.26 34.22
CA ALA A 189 4.74 -30.24 34.96
C ALA A 189 3.43 -29.62 35.47
N ASN A 190 3.42 -28.32 35.74
CA ASN A 190 2.25 -27.57 36.13
C ASN A 190 2.32 -26.18 35.49
N PHE A 191 1.26 -25.79 34.78
CA PHE A 191 1.14 -24.50 34.09
C PHE A 191 0.25 -23.49 34.84
N ASN A 192 -0.28 -23.87 36.01
CA ASN A 192 -1.32 -23.13 36.72
C ASN A 192 -0.89 -22.64 38.10
N HIS A 193 -1.32 -21.43 38.45
CA HIS A 193 -1.23 -20.88 39.80
C HIS A 193 -2.26 -21.56 40.71
N PHE A 194 -1.91 -21.75 41.98
CA PHE A 194 -2.75 -22.41 43.00
C PHE A 194 -3.21 -23.84 42.62
N GLY A 195 -2.35 -24.59 41.93
CA GLY A 195 -2.60 -26.00 41.66
C GLY A 195 -2.75 -26.82 42.95
N THR A 196 -3.71 -27.73 42.97
CA THR A 196 -3.89 -28.70 44.07
C THR A 196 -3.02 -29.93 43.80
N GLN A 197 -2.44 -30.55 44.82
CA GLN A 197 -1.65 -31.76 44.66
C GLN A 197 -2.50 -32.88 44.01
N GLY A 198 -2.04 -33.40 42.87
CA GLY A 198 -2.76 -34.40 42.08
C GLY A 198 -3.73 -33.84 41.02
N ALA A 199 -3.87 -32.52 40.90
CA ALA A 199 -4.56 -31.86 39.79
C ALA A 199 -3.54 -31.24 38.82
N SER A 200 -3.89 -31.15 37.53
CA SER A 200 -3.08 -30.46 36.53
C SER A 200 -3.53 -29.01 36.28
N GLY A 201 -4.69 -28.60 36.82
CA GLY A 201 -5.24 -27.26 36.71
C GLY A 201 -5.13 -26.40 37.98
N GLY A 202 -5.56 -25.15 37.82
CA GLY A 202 -5.73 -24.13 38.86
C GLY A 202 -6.65 -23.02 38.36
N PRO A 203 -7.04 -22.03 39.18
CA PRO A 203 -7.92 -20.95 38.76
C PRO A 203 -7.32 -20.00 37.72
N LEU A 204 -5.98 -19.93 37.61
CA LEU A 204 -5.26 -19.09 36.66
C LEU A 204 -4.01 -19.82 36.18
N SER A 205 -3.58 -19.54 34.96
CA SER A 205 -2.23 -19.87 34.48
C SER A 205 -1.20 -18.98 35.17
N PHE A 206 0.03 -19.45 35.33
CA PHE A 206 1.09 -18.63 35.95
C PHE A 206 1.75 -17.68 34.94
N VAL A 207 1.50 -17.87 33.65
CA VAL A 207 2.13 -17.09 32.57
C VAL A 207 1.36 -15.79 32.37
N ASN A 208 2.07 -14.68 32.43
CA ASN A 208 1.52 -13.37 32.08
C ASN A 208 1.51 -13.22 30.56
N LEU A 209 0.34 -12.84 30.02
CA LEU A 209 0.10 -12.63 28.60
C LEU A 209 1.05 -11.59 27.95
N ASP A 210 1.54 -10.62 28.72
CA ASP A 210 2.50 -9.61 28.24
C ASP A 210 3.85 -10.22 27.81
N TYR A 211 4.19 -11.40 28.32
CA TYR A 211 5.41 -12.14 27.94
C TYR A 211 5.15 -13.25 26.92
N VAL A 212 3.92 -13.37 26.43
CA VAL A 212 3.55 -14.34 25.41
C VAL A 212 3.45 -13.61 24.08
N ASP A 213 4.11 -14.14 23.05
CA ASP A 213 3.94 -13.65 21.68
C ASP A 213 2.74 -14.35 21.02
N ALA A 214 2.76 -15.68 21.01
CA ALA A 214 1.68 -16.51 20.52
C ALA A 214 1.52 -17.80 21.33
N THR A 215 0.30 -18.33 21.34
CA THR A 215 -0.04 -19.63 21.92
C THR A 215 -0.47 -20.57 20.81
N SER A 216 0.16 -21.74 20.75
CA SER A 216 -0.28 -22.83 19.86
C SER A 216 -0.96 -23.93 20.65
N PHE A 217 -2.18 -24.28 20.29
CA PHE A 217 -2.93 -25.39 20.87
C PHE A 217 -3.12 -26.49 19.83
N SER A 218 -2.71 -27.72 20.15
CA SER A 218 -2.82 -28.86 19.25
C SER A 218 -3.74 -29.91 19.84
N THR A 219 -4.70 -30.41 19.05
CA THR A 219 -5.56 -31.53 19.44
C THR A 219 -5.16 -32.85 18.77
N GLY A 220 -4.11 -32.82 17.95
CA GLY A 220 -3.64 -33.95 17.15
C GLY A 220 -2.68 -33.52 16.03
N GLY A 221 -2.03 -34.49 15.39
CA GLY A 221 -1.05 -34.21 14.33
C GLY A 221 0.24 -33.56 14.83
N PHE A 222 0.52 -33.66 16.13
CA PHE A 222 1.79 -33.27 16.73
C PHE A 222 2.83 -34.40 16.55
N GLY A 223 4.09 -34.03 16.39
CA GLY A 223 5.17 -34.99 16.06
C GLY A 223 5.40 -36.05 17.14
N ALA A 224 5.97 -37.19 16.74
CA ALA A 224 6.21 -38.36 17.59
C ALA A 224 7.05 -38.07 18.86
N ARG A 225 7.79 -36.95 18.88
CA ARG A 225 8.54 -36.47 20.06
C ARG A 225 7.65 -36.14 21.27
N TYR A 226 6.36 -35.92 21.07
CA TYR A 226 5.39 -35.63 22.14
C TYR A 226 4.56 -36.88 22.51
N GLY A 227 5.13 -38.08 22.38
CA GLY A 227 4.45 -39.34 22.70
C GLY A 227 3.88 -39.39 24.13
N ASN A 228 2.88 -40.25 24.34
CA ASN A 228 2.11 -40.37 25.60
C ASN A 228 1.37 -39.09 26.03
N ARG A 229 1.06 -38.22 25.06
CA ARG A 229 0.21 -37.04 25.24
C ARG A 229 -0.88 -37.06 24.19
N ILE A 230 -2.02 -36.50 24.54
CA ILE A 230 -3.20 -36.48 23.67
C ILE A 230 -3.41 -35.10 23.04
N SER A 231 -2.76 -34.06 23.58
CA SER A 231 -2.91 -32.65 23.21
C SER A 231 -1.72 -31.84 23.69
#